data_AF-B0XC71-F1
#
_entry.id   AF-B0XC71-F1
#
_cell.length_a   1.000
_cell.length_b   1.000
_cell.length_c   1.000
_cell.angle_alpha   90.00
_cell.angle_beta   90.00
_cell.angle_gamma   90.00
#
_symmetry.space_group_name_H-M   'P 1'
#
loop_
_entity.id
_entity.type
_entity.pdbx_description
1 polymer ?
#
loop_
_entity_poly.entity_id
_entity_poly.type
_entity_poly.pdbx_seq_one_letter_code
_entity_poly.pdbx_strand_id
1 'polypeptide(L)'
;MYNAGLAAVMTIPQYGISIDTTYDLATSGLPWGGTAIAWIFAIWKATEEYLKVIVNNYQVVEQETLVKNAKSGNFGFVGERTEFGHFVPVDYLDEESSQMLRLLKDDLSWETCVALVSKTCPFKPRLDELIMNIRQSGVQFYWELMTPEQANARYDKDYSEEDIPVQLDGHESLILVEFCQRHNCSIEAYPEHLWIAVMVAFAVGAVSVWLVEKNRLKLVPAGSEQPKSFSDSVLTIIGFFMEQNASMRNDLAACVFLYTSLLFAGFMVSNLYGAGLSSVMTIPQYEGSIDTPEALADSGMLWGADSLVWINSLIAGTEPYQQTLVKNYRVMDLEQLVQRAKTREFGFVGERTEFGHFGPTDFLDKETSRQKKLLANDILWQSCTAFVSKTCPFKPRLNDLIMNIRQSGIQYYWELRVS
;
A
#
# COMPACT_ATOMS: atom_id res chain seq x y z
N MET A 1 -15.00 28.18 -9.72
CA MET A 1 -13.68 28.82 -9.54
C MET A 1 -13.46 29.44 -8.16
N TYR A 2 -14.46 30.06 -7.50
CA TYR A 2 -14.26 30.71 -6.18
C TYR A 2 -14.20 29.73 -4.98
N ASN A 3 -14.83 28.55 -5.06
CA ASN A 3 -14.84 27.57 -3.96
C ASN A 3 -13.53 26.78 -3.80
N ALA A 4 -12.75 26.60 -4.87
CA ALA A 4 -11.51 25.83 -4.84
C ALA A 4 -10.37 26.57 -4.12
N GLY A 5 -10.35 27.91 -4.19
CA GLY A 5 -9.34 28.74 -3.53
C GLY A 5 -9.54 28.85 -2.01
N LEU A 6 -10.80 28.83 -1.54
CA LEU A 6 -11.10 28.88 -0.10
C LEU A 6 -10.91 27.52 0.58
N ALA A 7 -11.20 26.42 -0.14
CA ALA A 7 -10.92 25.07 0.32
C ALA A 7 -9.41 24.88 0.54
N ALA A 8 -8.57 25.30 -0.42
CA ALA A 8 -7.11 25.17 -0.33
C ALA A 8 -6.50 25.89 0.89
N VAL A 9 -7.04 27.04 1.31
CA VAL A 9 -6.52 27.78 2.47
C VAL A 9 -7.01 27.20 3.81
N MET A 10 -8.19 26.56 3.83
CA MET A 10 -8.72 25.88 5.03
C MET A 10 -8.25 24.43 5.17
N THR A 11 -7.67 23.83 4.13
CA THR A 11 -7.09 22.48 4.16
C THR A 11 -5.59 22.48 4.46
N ILE A 12 -4.91 23.63 4.45
CA ILE A 12 -3.48 23.72 4.78
C ILE A 12 -3.34 24.05 6.28
N PRO A 13 -3.05 23.06 7.14
CA PRO A 13 -2.70 23.33 8.53
C PRO A 13 -1.51 24.30 8.61
N GLN A 14 -1.66 25.36 9.41
CA GLN A 14 -0.55 26.24 9.75
C GLN A 14 0.34 25.53 10.77
N TYR A 15 1.42 24.94 10.29
CA TYR A 15 2.42 24.33 11.16
C TYR A 15 3.30 25.41 11.79
N GLY A 16 3.51 25.31 13.10
CA GLY A 16 4.57 26.05 13.78
C GLY A 16 5.96 25.59 13.34
N ILE A 17 7.00 26.25 13.84
CA ILE A 17 8.38 25.82 13.62
C ILE A 17 8.52 24.39 14.18
N SER A 18 8.98 23.45 13.36
CA SER A 18 9.12 22.06 13.77
C SER A 18 10.22 21.90 14.81
N ILE A 19 9.91 21.20 15.90
CA ILE A 19 10.89 20.79 16.90
C ILE A 19 11.57 19.54 16.37
N ASP A 20 12.77 19.71 15.81
CA ASP A 20 13.49 18.63 15.12
C ASP A 20 14.74 18.17 15.85
N THR A 21 15.35 19.05 16.63
CA THR A 21 16.59 18.76 17.35
C THR A 21 16.43 18.87 18.86
N THR A 22 17.35 18.27 19.60
CA THR A 22 17.48 18.46 21.05
C THR A 22 17.57 19.94 21.43
N TYR A 23 18.26 20.74 20.62
CA TYR A 23 18.34 22.20 20.81
C TYR A 23 16.99 22.90 20.59
N ASP A 24 16.22 22.48 19.59
CA ASP A 24 14.87 23.01 19.35
C ASP A 24 13.94 22.66 20.51
N LEU A 25 14.06 21.46 21.07
CA LEU A 25 13.29 21.05 22.25
C LEU A 25 13.62 21.97 23.44
N ALA A 26 14.91 22.24 23.69
CA ALA A 26 15.35 23.12 24.78
C ALA A 26 14.80 24.55 24.64
N THR A 27 14.73 25.08 23.42
CA THR A 27 14.29 26.45 23.14
C THR A 27 12.78 26.60 22.97
N SER A 28 12.08 25.52 22.63
CA SER A 28 10.61 25.50 22.44
C SER A 28 9.82 25.76 23.72
N GLY A 29 10.38 25.41 24.88
CA GLY A 29 9.66 25.42 26.16
C GLY A 29 8.54 24.39 26.26
N LEU A 30 8.49 23.40 25.35
CA LEU A 30 7.51 22.32 25.39
C LEU A 30 7.71 21.47 26.66
N PRO A 31 6.66 21.22 27.47
CA PRO A 31 6.77 20.31 28.60
C PRO A 31 6.98 18.89 28.08
N TRP A 32 7.90 18.16 28.70
CA TRP A 32 8.21 16.78 28.31
C TRP A 32 8.52 15.92 29.53
N GLY A 33 8.35 14.61 29.42
CA GLY A 33 8.45 13.75 30.58
C GLY A 33 8.32 12.26 30.30
N GLY A 34 8.39 11.51 31.39
CA GLY A 34 8.28 10.06 31.41
C GLY A 34 7.94 9.55 32.81
N THR A 35 7.85 8.23 32.95
CA THR A 35 7.39 7.57 34.18
C THR A 35 8.40 7.62 35.32
N ALA A 36 9.68 7.87 35.03
CA ALA A 36 10.75 7.83 36.01
C ALA A 36 11.84 8.87 35.74
N ILE A 37 12.58 9.27 36.77
CA ILE A 37 13.74 10.16 36.62
C ILE A 37 14.93 9.47 35.95
N ALA A 38 14.89 8.13 35.84
CA ALA A 38 15.96 7.33 35.24
C ALA A 38 16.22 7.70 33.77
N TRP A 39 15.20 8.15 33.06
CA TRP A 39 15.26 8.58 31.66
C TRP A 39 16.25 9.71 31.37
N ILE A 40 16.61 10.50 32.38
CA ILE A 40 17.55 11.62 32.25
C ILE A 40 18.89 11.39 32.97
N PHE A 41 19.14 10.18 33.49
CA PHE A 41 20.38 9.90 34.23
C PHE A 41 21.65 10.10 33.39
N ALA A 42 21.62 9.74 32.11
CA ALA A 42 22.73 9.92 31.18
C ALA A 42 23.15 11.40 31.03
N ILE A 43 22.18 12.31 31.08
CA ILE A 43 22.37 13.75 30.85
C ILE A 43 22.27 14.61 32.13
N TRP A 44 22.00 14.00 33.28
CA TRP A 44 21.79 14.71 34.55
C TRP A 44 22.98 15.62 34.95
N LYS A 45 24.19 15.21 34.58
CA LYS A 45 25.43 15.96 34.87
C LYS A 45 26.04 16.62 33.62
N ALA A 46 25.25 16.81 32.57
CA ALA A 46 25.71 17.47 31.36
C ALA A 46 26.24 18.88 31.65
N THR A 47 27.36 19.24 31.02
CA THR A 47 27.97 20.57 31.16
C THR A 47 27.36 21.61 30.21
N GLU A 48 26.73 21.14 29.14
CA GLU A 48 26.16 21.96 28.07
C GLU A 48 24.86 22.65 28.50
N GLU A 49 24.70 23.92 28.15
CA GLU A 49 23.65 24.77 28.73
C GLU A 49 22.23 24.36 28.28
N TYR A 50 22.06 23.96 27.02
CA TYR A 50 20.76 23.51 26.52
C TYR A 50 20.33 22.18 27.15
N LEU A 51 21.26 21.26 27.44
CA LEU A 51 20.95 20.00 28.15
C LEU A 51 20.51 20.26 29.59
N LYS A 52 21.08 21.27 30.28
CA LYS A 52 20.60 21.68 31.61
C LYS A 52 19.14 22.16 31.55
N VAL A 53 18.78 22.92 30.52
CA VAL A 53 17.38 23.37 30.31
C VAL A 53 16.46 22.17 30.09
N ILE A 54 16.86 21.21 29.25
CA ILE A 54 16.11 19.98 29.00
C ILE A 54 15.89 19.18 30.29
N VAL A 55 16.95 18.97 31.08
CA VAL A 55 16.90 18.26 32.38
C VAL A 55 16.00 18.99 33.37
N ASN A 56 16.09 20.32 33.47
CA ASN A 56 15.28 21.11 34.40
C ASN A 56 13.79 21.13 34.03
N ASN A 57 13.47 20.99 32.74
CA ASN A 57 12.09 20.97 32.22
C ASN A 57 11.47 19.57 32.23
N TYR A 58 12.22 18.52 32.59
CA TYR A 58 11.73 17.15 32.63
C TYR A 58 10.74 16.91 33.77
N GLN A 59 9.60 16.31 33.44
CA GLN A 59 8.55 15.99 34.40
C GLN A 59 8.41 14.48 34.60
N VAL A 60 8.42 14.05 35.86
CA VAL A 60 8.02 12.68 36.22
C VAL A 60 6.52 12.67 36.36
N VAL A 61 5.85 11.95 35.45
CA VAL A 61 4.38 11.96 35.31
C VAL A 61 3.85 10.53 35.41
N GLU A 62 2.70 10.36 36.06
CA GLU A 62 2.03 9.06 36.14
C GLU A 62 1.55 8.60 34.75
N GLN A 63 1.59 7.29 34.52
CA GLN A 63 1.30 6.66 33.23
C GLN A 63 -0.08 7.06 32.66
N GLU A 64 -1.13 7.11 33.49
CA GLU A 64 -2.48 7.52 33.06
C GLU A 64 -2.52 8.95 32.52
N THR A 65 -1.69 9.84 33.08
CA THR A 65 -1.61 11.24 32.64
C THR A 65 -0.81 11.36 31.35
N LEU A 66 0.23 10.54 31.18
CA LEU A 66 0.99 10.45 29.92
C LEU A 66 0.10 9.99 28.76
N VAL A 67 -0.75 8.98 28.96
CA VAL A 67 -1.70 8.52 27.93
C VAL A 67 -2.66 9.64 27.50
N LYS A 68 -3.17 10.43 28.45
CA LYS A 68 -4.03 11.59 28.14
C LYS A 68 -3.28 12.66 27.38
N ASN A 69 -2.04 12.94 27.77
CA ASN A 69 -1.21 13.94 27.13
C ASN A 69 -0.80 13.52 25.70
N ALA A 70 -0.69 12.22 25.43
CA ALA A 70 -0.27 11.70 24.12
C ALA A 70 -1.23 12.10 23.00
N LYS A 71 -2.52 12.26 23.32
CA LYS A 71 -3.56 12.71 22.39
C LYS A 71 -3.71 14.23 22.32
N SER A 72 -2.96 14.99 23.13
CA SER A 72 -3.11 16.46 23.23
C SER A 72 -2.22 17.26 22.27
N GLY A 73 -1.13 16.65 21.77
CA GLY A 73 -0.14 17.30 20.91
C GLY A 73 0.75 18.37 21.59
N ASN A 74 0.58 18.62 22.89
CA ASN A 74 1.27 19.70 23.63
C ASN A 74 2.31 19.19 24.65
N PHE A 75 2.75 17.94 24.52
CA PHE A 75 3.67 17.31 25.47
C PHE A 75 4.68 16.42 24.74
N GLY A 76 5.95 16.46 25.15
CA GLY A 76 7.01 15.60 24.63
C GLY A 76 7.18 14.31 25.45
N PHE A 77 7.48 13.21 24.77
CA PHE A 77 7.64 11.90 25.40
C PHE A 77 9.07 11.40 25.23
N VAL A 78 9.57 10.71 26.24
CA VAL A 78 10.85 10.00 26.15
C VAL A 78 10.62 8.60 25.58
N GLY A 79 11.48 8.18 24.66
CA GLY A 79 11.48 6.83 24.10
C GLY A 79 12.90 6.29 24.04
N GLU A 80 13.05 4.98 24.15
CA GLU A 80 14.35 4.31 24.01
C GLU A 80 14.50 3.82 22.58
N ARG A 81 15.55 4.29 21.89
CA ARG A 81 15.98 3.74 20.62
C ARG A 81 17.02 2.65 20.87
N THR A 82 16.74 1.47 20.37
CA THR A 82 17.61 0.29 20.41
C THR A 82 18.81 0.43 19.46
N GLU A 83 19.81 -0.46 19.61
CA GLU A 83 21.07 -0.36 18.86
C GLU A 83 20.87 -0.46 17.34
N PHE A 84 19.83 -1.16 16.88
CA PHE A 84 19.55 -1.35 15.46
C PHE A 84 18.44 -0.43 14.92
N GLY A 85 18.06 0.61 15.68
CA GLY A 85 17.19 1.69 15.19
C GLY A 85 15.70 1.53 15.49
N HIS A 86 15.28 0.44 16.13
CA HIS A 86 13.91 0.24 16.60
C HIS A 86 13.66 0.98 17.92
N PHE A 87 12.42 1.28 18.25
CA PHE A 87 12.03 1.86 19.53
C PHE A 87 11.42 0.80 20.46
N VAL A 88 11.69 0.93 21.76
CA VAL A 88 11.07 0.08 22.77
C VAL A 88 9.63 0.55 23.01
N PRO A 89 8.62 -0.35 22.96
CA PRO A 89 7.24 0.02 23.27
C PRO A 89 7.15 0.54 24.70
N VAL A 90 6.53 1.69 24.86
CA VAL A 90 6.24 2.27 26.17
C VAL A 90 4.74 2.16 26.44
N ASP A 91 4.38 1.72 27.64
CA ASP A 91 2.99 1.41 28.01
C ASP A 91 2.03 2.63 28.03
N TYR A 92 2.54 3.83 27.73
CA TYR A 92 1.77 5.08 27.67
C TYR A 92 1.61 5.65 26.26
N LEU A 93 2.15 4.99 25.23
CA LEU A 93 1.93 5.35 23.82
C LEU A 93 1.25 4.18 23.10
N ASP A 94 0.02 4.40 22.65
CA ASP A 94 -0.67 3.50 21.71
C ASP A 94 -0.30 3.84 20.25
N GLU A 95 -0.65 2.97 19.32
CA GLU A 95 -0.34 3.14 17.89
C GLU A 95 -0.93 4.45 17.32
N GLU A 96 -2.17 4.76 17.70
CA GLU A 96 -2.86 6.00 17.30
C GLU A 96 -2.12 7.26 17.81
N SER A 97 -1.72 7.27 19.08
CA SER A 97 -0.96 8.41 19.64
C SER A 97 0.43 8.50 19.04
N SER A 98 1.07 7.37 18.73
CA SER A 98 2.40 7.34 18.12
C SER A 98 2.40 7.96 16.72
N GLN A 99 1.34 7.78 15.93
CA GLN A 99 1.17 8.42 14.63
C GLN A 99 1.05 9.95 14.70
N MET A 100 0.54 10.47 15.82
CA MET A 100 0.40 11.91 16.08
C MET A 100 1.71 12.56 16.59
N LEU A 101 2.71 11.76 16.98
CA LEU A 101 3.96 12.23 17.55
C LEU A 101 5.09 12.23 16.52
N ARG A 102 6.02 13.18 16.64
CA ARG A 102 7.19 13.29 15.77
C ARG A 102 8.45 12.96 16.56
N LEU A 103 9.32 12.13 15.98
CA LEU A 103 10.63 11.82 16.53
C LEU A 103 11.59 12.99 16.28
N LEU A 104 12.46 13.25 17.26
CA LEU A 104 13.62 14.11 17.06
C LEU A 104 14.60 13.44 16.08
N LYS A 105 15.34 14.27 15.35
CA LYS A 105 16.35 13.83 14.37
C LYS A 105 17.65 13.39 15.04
N ASP A 106 17.93 13.89 16.23
CA ASP A 106 19.07 13.55 17.07
C ASP A 106 18.61 12.89 18.38
N ASP A 107 19.48 12.06 18.94
CA ASP A 107 19.21 11.41 20.23
C ASP A 107 19.58 12.35 21.38
N LEU A 108 18.79 12.31 22.46
CA LEU A 108 19.10 13.01 23.70
C LEU A 108 20.40 12.49 24.34
N SER A 109 20.61 11.17 24.25
CA SER A 109 21.81 10.46 24.72
C SER A 109 21.87 9.08 24.07
N TRP A 110 23.08 8.55 23.90
CA TRP A 110 23.32 7.19 23.42
C TRP A 110 24.12 6.40 24.45
N GLU A 111 23.56 5.30 24.93
CA GLU A 111 24.23 4.37 25.83
C GLU A 111 23.98 2.93 25.39
N THR A 112 24.98 2.07 25.53
CA THR A 112 24.79 0.63 25.36
C THR A 112 24.11 0.05 26.60
N CYS A 113 23.20 -0.90 26.43
CA CYS A 113 22.57 -1.58 27.55
C CYS A 113 23.64 -2.18 28.50
N VAL A 114 23.62 -1.78 29.77
CA VAL A 114 24.60 -2.22 30.77
C VAL A 114 23.93 -3.09 31.83
N ALA A 115 24.52 -4.27 32.10
CA ALA A 115 24.13 -5.08 33.23
C ALA A 115 24.78 -4.56 34.51
N LEU A 116 23.98 -4.08 35.46
CA LEU A 116 24.47 -3.68 36.78
C LEU A 116 24.67 -4.91 37.67
N VAL A 117 25.93 -5.18 38.04
CA VAL A 117 26.29 -6.26 38.96
C VAL A 117 27.08 -5.72 40.15
N SER A 118 27.00 -6.40 41.30
CA SER A 118 27.85 -6.08 42.46
C SER A 118 29.32 -6.09 42.05
N LYS A 119 30.11 -5.14 42.56
CA LYS A 119 31.56 -5.07 42.34
C LYS A 119 32.28 -6.36 42.76
N THR A 120 31.69 -7.15 43.66
CA THR A 120 32.22 -8.43 44.16
C THR A 120 31.76 -9.65 43.36
N CYS A 121 31.03 -9.49 42.24
CA CYS A 121 30.51 -10.61 41.47
C CYS A 121 31.63 -11.42 40.81
N PRO A 122 31.85 -12.69 41.19
CA PRO A 122 32.92 -13.52 40.61
C PRO A 122 32.64 -13.92 39.16
N PHE A 123 31.38 -13.80 38.70
CA PHE A 123 30.96 -14.15 37.35
C PHE A 123 31.04 -13.01 36.35
N LYS A 124 31.47 -11.81 36.77
CA LYS A 124 31.56 -10.64 35.89
C LYS A 124 32.28 -10.95 34.55
N PRO A 125 33.46 -11.59 34.52
CA PRO A 125 34.14 -11.87 33.24
C PRO A 125 33.35 -12.82 32.32
N ARG A 126 32.65 -13.80 32.88
CA ARG A 126 31.82 -14.74 32.12
C ARG A 126 30.54 -14.08 31.60
N LEU A 127 29.97 -13.15 32.37
CA LEU A 127 28.82 -12.38 31.94
C LEU A 127 29.21 -11.43 30.80
N ASP A 128 30.36 -10.77 30.90
CA ASP A 128 30.90 -9.91 29.85
C ASP A 128 31.12 -10.72 28.55
N GLU A 129 31.71 -11.92 28.65
CA GLU A 129 31.89 -12.84 27.51
C GLU A 129 30.56 -13.29 26.89
N LEU A 130 29.57 -13.64 27.71
CA LEU A 130 28.24 -14.04 27.25
C LEU A 130 27.53 -12.89 26.52
N ILE A 131 27.59 -11.66 27.06
CA ILE A 131 26.99 -10.47 26.43
C ILE A 131 27.64 -10.24 25.06
N MET A 132 28.96 -10.34 24.97
CA MET A 132 29.67 -10.18 23.69
C MET A 132 29.30 -11.28 22.68
N ASN A 133 29.14 -12.53 23.12
CA ASN A 133 28.72 -13.64 22.26
C ASN A 133 27.26 -13.46 21.76
N ILE A 134 26.35 -13.02 22.64
CA ILE A 134 24.96 -12.70 22.26
C ILE A 134 24.94 -11.57 21.23
N ARG A 135 25.77 -10.53 21.43
CA ARG A 135 25.89 -9.43 20.48
C ARG A 135 26.46 -9.86 19.14
N GLN A 136 27.55 -10.65 19.14
CA GLN A 136 28.19 -11.14 17.91
C GLN A 136 27.32 -12.13 17.13
N SER A 137 26.46 -12.88 17.81
CA SER A 137 25.55 -13.84 17.17
C SER A 137 24.31 -13.19 16.55
N GLY A 138 24.08 -11.89 16.72
CA GLY A 138 22.91 -11.20 16.19
C GLY A 138 21.60 -11.55 16.90
N VAL A 139 21.64 -12.29 18.01
CA VAL A 139 20.45 -12.67 18.80
C VAL A 139 19.69 -11.45 19.30
N GLN A 140 20.42 -10.38 19.66
CA GLN A 140 19.81 -9.12 20.09
C GLN A 140 18.98 -8.48 18.97
N PHE A 141 19.47 -8.50 17.74
CA PHE A 141 18.73 -8.01 16.57
C PHE A 141 17.46 -8.83 16.32
N TYR A 142 17.54 -10.16 16.44
CA TYR A 142 16.36 -11.01 16.33
C TYR A 142 15.29 -10.68 17.38
N TRP A 143 15.70 -10.40 18.63
CA TRP A 143 14.75 -10.00 19.67
C TRP A 143 14.11 -8.64 19.40
N GLU A 144 14.88 -7.68 18.88
CA GLU A 144 14.34 -6.37 18.46
C GLU A 144 13.32 -6.50 17.32
N LEU A 145 13.51 -7.45 16.41
CA LEU A 145 12.57 -7.71 15.31
C LEU A 145 11.28 -8.39 15.77
N MET A 146 11.33 -9.13 16.88
CA MET A 146 10.18 -9.80 17.48
C MET A 146 9.37 -8.88 18.42
N THR A 147 9.89 -7.69 18.76
CA THR A 147 9.14 -6.71 19.55
C THR A 147 7.96 -6.16 18.73
N PRO A 148 6.76 -6.01 19.32
CA PRO A 148 5.56 -5.61 18.59
C PRO A 148 5.73 -4.31 17.79
N GLU A 149 5.18 -4.27 16.57
CA GLU A 149 5.14 -3.12 15.65
C GLU A 149 4.63 -1.82 16.29
N GLN A 150 3.93 -1.91 17.43
CA GLN A 150 3.34 -0.81 18.18
C GLN A 150 4.33 0.31 18.57
N ALA A 151 5.63 0.01 18.67
CA ALA A 151 6.66 1.01 18.99
C ALA A 151 7.36 1.62 17.76
N ASN A 152 7.31 0.93 16.62
CA ASN A 152 8.14 1.21 15.44
C ASN A 152 7.41 1.97 14.34
N ALA A 153 6.24 2.54 14.64
CA ALA A 153 5.38 3.21 13.66
C ALA A 153 6.02 4.41 12.90
N ARG A 154 7.30 4.74 13.11
CA ARG A 154 7.96 5.88 12.45
C ARG A 154 9.47 5.82 12.19
N TYR A 155 10.14 4.68 12.34
CA TYR A 155 11.59 4.60 12.03
C TYR A 155 11.92 3.49 11.05
N ASP A 156 11.29 3.56 9.87
CA ASP A 156 11.89 2.96 8.69
C ASP A 156 12.45 4.08 7.81
N LYS A 157 13.76 4.01 7.56
CA LYS A 157 14.50 5.01 6.78
C LYS A 157 14.11 4.97 5.29
N ASP A 158 13.44 3.90 4.88
CA ASP A 158 12.94 3.68 3.52
C ASP A 158 11.42 3.92 3.39
N TYR A 159 10.68 4.20 4.47
CA TYR A 159 9.29 4.66 4.41
C TYR A 159 9.21 6.19 4.23
N SER A 160 9.59 6.64 3.04
CA SER A 160 9.11 7.93 2.49
C SER A 160 8.06 7.75 1.39
N GLU A 161 7.53 6.54 1.21
CA GLU A 161 6.40 6.32 0.29
C GLU A 161 5.10 6.25 1.11
N GLU A 162 4.42 7.40 1.07
CA GLU A 162 2.97 7.60 1.15
C GLU A 162 2.14 6.56 1.93
N ASP A 163 1.91 6.84 3.22
CA ASP A 163 0.61 6.57 3.84
C ASP A 163 0.11 7.86 4.50
N ILE A 164 -0.33 8.77 3.63
CA ILE A 164 -1.22 9.86 4.03
C ILE A 164 -2.56 9.19 4.38
N PRO A 165 -3.19 9.48 5.53
CA PRO A 165 -4.56 9.03 5.75
C PRO A 165 -5.43 9.56 4.61
N VAL A 166 -5.91 8.64 3.77
CA VAL A 166 -6.77 8.94 2.63
C VAL A 166 -7.99 9.70 3.15
N GLN A 167 -7.97 11.02 2.95
CA GLN A 167 -9.18 11.82 3.06
C GLN A 167 -10.13 11.35 1.97
N LEU A 168 -11.26 10.80 2.39
CA LEU A 168 -12.34 10.35 1.53
C LEU A 168 -12.98 11.56 0.84
N ASP A 169 -12.42 11.95 -0.31
CA ASP A 169 -12.96 12.96 -1.23
C ASP A 169 -12.98 12.37 -2.65
N GLY A 170 -13.96 11.50 -2.94
CA GLY A 170 -14.22 10.97 -4.29
C GLY A 170 -13.42 9.74 -4.74
N HIS A 171 -12.68 9.07 -3.85
CA HIS A 171 -11.86 7.88 -4.15
C HIS A 171 -12.52 6.53 -3.82
N GLU A 172 -13.85 6.50 -3.64
CA GLU A 172 -14.61 5.30 -3.28
C GLU A 172 -14.42 4.17 -4.31
N SER A 173 -14.23 4.52 -5.59
CA SER A 173 -13.92 3.57 -6.66
C SER A 173 -12.51 2.98 -6.54
N LEU A 174 -11.52 3.75 -6.09
CA LEU A 174 -10.15 3.27 -5.90
C LEU A 174 -10.06 2.26 -4.74
N ILE A 175 -10.79 2.55 -3.66
CA ILE A 175 -10.93 1.64 -2.50
C ILE A 175 -11.63 0.35 -2.91
N LEU A 176 -12.66 0.43 -3.76
CA LEU A 176 -13.34 -0.75 -4.31
C LEU A 176 -12.43 -1.57 -5.24
N VAL A 177 -11.56 -0.91 -6.03
CA VAL A 177 -10.58 -1.58 -6.90
C VAL A 177 -9.49 -2.27 -6.08
N GLU A 178 -8.92 -1.60 -5.07
CA GLU A 178 -7.95 -2.19 -4.13
C GLU A 178 -8.54 -3.34 -3.31
N PHE A 179 -9.77 -3.17 -2.82
CA PHE A 179 -10.51 -4.23 -2.14
C PHE A 179 -10.73 -5.44 -3.08
N CYS A 180 -11.04 -5.20 -4.34
CA CYS A 180 -11.21 -6.24 -5.35
C CYS A 180 -9.90 -6.93 -5.74
N GLN A 181 -8.79 -6.20 -5.81
CA GLN A 181 -7.46 -6.79 -6.02
C GLN A 181 -7.05 -7.68 -4.84
N ARG A 182 -7.35 -7.28 -3.60
CA ARG A 182 -7.02 -8.07 -2.40
C ARG A 182 -7.92 -9.30 -2.22
N HIS A 183 -9.19 -9.22 -2.64
CA HIS A 183 -10.17 -10.29 -2.43
C HIS A 183 -10.55 -11.07 -3.70
N ASN A 184 -9.83 -10.87 -4.80
CA ASN A 184 -10.04 -11.57 -6.07
C ASN A 184 -11.48 -11.41 -6.59
N CYS A 185 -12.03 -10.19 -6.47
CA CYS A 185 -13.37 -9.85 -6.91
C CYS A 185 -13.30 -9.09 -8.25
N SER A 186 -14.24 -9.33 -9.16
CA SER A 186 -14.44 -8.52 -10.36
C SER A 186 -15.68 -7.64 -10.18
N ILE A 187 -15.52 -6.33 -10.01
CA ILE A 187 -16.65 -5.39 -10.15
C ILE A 187 -16.86 -5.17 -11.65
N GLU A 188 -17.60 -6.10 -12.25
CA GLU A 188 -18.27 -5.84 -13.51
C GLU A 188 -19.59 -5.15 -13.17
N ALA A 189 -19.63 -3.83 -13.31
CA ALA A 189 -20.90 -3.13 -13.36
C ALA A 189 -21.58 -3.54 -14.68
N TYR A 190 -22.29 -4.67 -14.69
CA TYR A 190 -22.96 -5.24 -15.88
C TYR A 190 -23.81 -4.16 -16.56
N PRO A 191 -23.33 -3.52 -17.64
CA PRO A 191 -24.06 -2.46 -18.29
C PRO A 191 -25.27 -3.02 -19.04
N GLU A 192 -25.26 -4.32 -19.37
CA GLU A 192 -26.30 -4.98 -20.15
C GLU A 192 -27.68 -4.85 -19.51
N HIS A 193 -27.81 -5.13 -18.21
CA HIS A 193 -29.09 -5.05 -17.51
C HIS A 193 -29.59 -3.61 -17.37
N LEU A 194 -28.67 -2.65 -17.19
CA LEU A 194 -29.00 -1.23 -17.12
C LEU A 194 -29.51 -0.71 -18.47
N TRP A 195 -28.85 -1.04 -19.57
CA TRP A 195 -29.30 -0.63 -20.91
C TRP A 195 -30.65 -1.25 -21.29
N ILE A 196 -30.91 -2.49 -20.88
CA ILE A 196 -32.23 -3.11 -21.02
C ILE A 196 -33.29 -2.31 -20.24
N ALA A 197 -33.00 -1.95 -18.98
CA ALA A 197 -33.92 -1.16 -18.17
C ALA A 197 -34.18 0.24 -18.75
N VAL A 198 -33.15 0.91 -19.30
CA VAL A 198 -33.27 2.21 -19.99
C VAL A 198 -34.14 2.07 -21.25
N MET A 199 -33.94 1.03 -22.05
CA MET A 199 -34.76 0.77 -23.25
C MET A 199 -36.22 0.48 -22.90
N VAL A 200 -36.48 -0.27 -21.83
CA VAL A 200 -37.84 -0.53 -21.34
C VAL A 200 -38.48 0.76 -20.80
N ALA A 201 -37.76 1.54 -20.01
CA ALA A 201 -38.24 2.83 -19.47
C ALA A 201 -38.53 3.82 -20.60
N PHE A 202 -37.71 3.86 -21.64
CA PHE A 202 -37.92 4.66 -22.84
C PHE A 202 -39.22 4.24 -23.57
N ALA A 203 -39.43 2.94 -23.78
CA ALA A 203 -40.64 2.42 -24.43
C ALA A 203 -41.91 2.72 -23.62
N VAL A 204 -41.87 2.51 -22.29
CA VAL A 204 -42.97 2.84 -21.37
C VAL A 204 -43.23 4.35 -21.36
N GLY A 205 -42.18 5.17 -21.36
CA GLY A 205 -42.25 6.63 -21.48
C GLY A 205 -42.95 7.07 -22.76
N ALA A 206 -42.56 6.53 -23.92
CA ALA A 206 -43.17 6.85 -25.21
C ALA A 206 -44.67 6.48 -25.27
N VAL A 207 -45.03 5.29 -24.76
CA VAL A 207 -46.42 4.85 -24.70
C VAL A 207 -47.25 5.71 -23.74
N SER A 208 -46.70 6.07 -22.57
CA SER A 208 -47.40 6.90 -21.58
C SER A 208 -47.66 8.32 -22.09
N VAL A 209 -46.69 8.96 -22.75
CA VAL A 209 -46.88 10.27 -23.40
C VAL A 209 -47.95 10.18 -24.49
N TRP A 210 -47.91 9.15 -25.33
CA TRP A 210 -48.90 8.94 -26.38
C TRP A 210 -50.32 8.77 -25.82
N LEU A 211 -50.48 7.98 -24.74
CA LEU A 211 -51.77 7.77 -24.08
C LEU A 211 -52.30 9.06 -23.44
N VAL A 212 -51.43 9.85 -22.80
CA VAL A 212 -51.81 11.12 -22.18
C VAL A 212 -52.24 12.14 -23.23
N GLU A 213 -51.53 12.28 -24.34
CA GLU A 213 -51.93 13.18 -25.44
C GLU A 213 -53.26 12.73 -26.10
N LYS A 214 -53.47 11.41 -26.24
CA LYS A 214 -54.75 10.86 -26.75
C LYS A 214 -55.92 11.12 -25.82
N ASN A 215 -55.71 11.01 -24.50
CA ASN A 215 -56.76 11.25 -23.50
C ASN A 215 -57.02 12.75 -23.28
N ARG A 216 -56.00 13.61 -23.40
CA ARG A 216 -56.12 15.07 -23.33
C ARG A 216 -57.14 15.60 -24.35
N LEU A 217 -57.12 15.09 -25.58
CA LEU A 217 -58.05 15.48 -26.65
C LEU A 217 -59.52 15.24 -26.30
N LYS A 218 -59.81 14.38 -25.32
CA LYS A 218 -61.18 14.13 -24.83
C LYS A 218 -61.61 15.07 -23.71
N LEU A 219 -60.64 15.65 -22.98
CA LEU A 219 -60.87 16.44 -21.76
C LEU A 219 -60.78 17.95 -21.98
N VAL A 220 -59.97 18.39 -22.94
CA VAL A 220 -59.78 19.81 -23.28
C VAL A 220 -60.44 20.09 -24.63
N PRO A 221 -61.45 20.98 -24.73
CA PRO A 221 -62.07 21.32 -26.00
C PRO A 221 -61.04 21.93 -26.96
N ALA A 222 -61.04 21.43 -28.18
CA ALA A 222 -60.02 21.71 -29.18
C ALA A 222 -59.95 23.19 -29.57
N GLY A 223 -58.87 23.87 -29.19
CA GLY A 223 -58.23 24.85 -30.07
C GLY A 223 -57.66 24.12 -31.29
N SER A 224 -57.38 24.83 -32.39
CA SER A 224 -57.00 24.34 -33.73
C SER A 224 -55.68 23.56 -33.82
N GLU A 225 -55.36 22.69 -32.87
CA GLU A 225 -54.11 21.97 -32.76
C GLU A 225 -54.29 20.50 -33.11
N GLN A 226 -53.44 20.01 -34.00
CA GLN A 226 -53.46 18.60 -34.42
C GLN A 226 -53.02 17.65 -33.29
N PRO A 227 -53.56 16.41 -33.26
CA PRO A 227 -53.10 15.38 -32.36
C PRO A 227 -51.62 15.05 -32.62
N LYS A 228 -50.81 14.95 -31.56
CA LYS A 228 -49.42 14.45 -31.69
C LYS A 228 -49.45 13.00 -32.18
N SER A 229 -48.67 12.71 -33.22
CA SER A 229 -48.47 11.35 -33.72
C SER A 229 -47.64 10.54 -32.71
N PHE A 230 -47.67 9.20 -32.82
CA PHE A 230 -46.80 8.33 -32.03
C PHE A 230 -45.31 8.65 -32.29
N SER A 231 -44.96 9.01 -33.53
CA SER A 231 -43.61 9.47 -33.87
C SER A 231 -43.19 10.71 -33.09
N ASP A 232 -44.12 11.63 -32.86
CA ASP A 232 -43.85 12.88 -32.15
C ASP A 232 -43.66 12.62 -30.66
N SER A 233 -44.39 11.63 -30.10
CA SER A 233 -44.17 11.16 -28.73
C SER A 233 -42.78 10.53 -28.57
N VAL A 234 -42.34 9.69 -29.51
CA VAL A 234 -40.99 9.10 -29.50
C VAL A 234 -39.92 10.19 -29.61
N LEU A 235 -40.05 11.14 -30.54
CA LEU A 235 -39.12 12.26 -30.68
C LEU A 235 -39.07 13.14 -29.42
N THR A 236 -40.21 13.34 -28.75
CA THR A 236 -40.26 14.09 -27.48
C THR A 236 -39.48 13.36 -26.38
N ILE A 237 -39.59 12.03 -26.27
CA ILE A 237 -38.83 11.23 -25.30
C ILE A 237 -37.33 11.21 -25.62
N ILE A 238 -36.96 11.09 -26.90
CA ILE A 238 -35.55 11.23 -27.31
C ILE A 238 -35.01 12.59 -26.87
N GLY A 239 -35.78 13.66 -27.08
CA GLY A 239 -35.42 15.00 -26.62
C GLY A 239 -35.16 15.04 -25.11
N PHE A 240 -36.05 14.46 -24.29
CA PHE A 240 -35.84 14.43 -22.84
C PHE A 240 -34.63 13.61 -22.38
N PHE A 241 -34.38 12.45 -23.00
CA PHE A 241 -33.22 11.62 -22.66
C PHE A 241 -31.89 12.19 -23.16
N MET A 242 -31.91 12.95 -24.26
CA MET A 242 -30.74 13.65 -24.79
C MET A 242 -30.60 15.08 -24.24
N GLU A 243 -31.41 15.46 -23.24
CA GLU A 243 -31.45 16.81 -22.65
C GLU A 243 -31.65 17.94 -23.68
N GLN A 244 -32.29 17.63 -24.82
CA GLN A 244 -32.63 18.59 -25.84
C GLN A 244 -33.98 19.25 -25.53
N ASN A 245 -34.11 20.51 -25.93
CA ASN A 245 -35.34 21.25 -25.74
C ASN A 245 -36.49 20.63 -26.56
N ALA A 246 -37.45 20.02 -25.88
CA ALA A 246 -38.64 19.43 -26.47
C ALA A 246 -39.89 20.20 -26.04
N SER A 247 -40.85 20.37 -26.96
CA SER A 247 -42.07 21.13 -26.69
C SER A 247 -42.94 20.43 -25.63
N MET A 248 -42.98 20.97 -24.41
CA MET A 248 -43.83 20.50 -23.33
C MET A 248 -45.13 21.31 -23.28
N ARG A 249 -46.27 20.61 -23.27
CA ARG A 249 -47.58 21.23 -23.03
C ARG A 249 -47.84 21.25 -21.53
N ASN A 250 -48.29 22.41 -21.02
CA ASN A 250 -48.42 22.68 -19.59
C ASN A 250 -49.88 22.76 -19.13
N ASP A 251 -50.81 22.28 -19.96
CA ASP A 251 -52.24 22.54 -19.81
C ASP A 251 -52.91 21.69 -18.72
N LEU A 252 -52.32 20.53 -18.40
CA LEU A 252 -52.79 19.60 -17.37
C LEU A 252 -51.67 19.34 -16.36
N ALA A 253 -52.00 19.33 -15.07
CA ALA A 253 -51.06 18.99 -14.01
C ALA A 253 -50.43 17.59 -14.22
N ALA A 254 -51.21 16.62 -14.71
CA ALA A 254 -50.72 15.27 -15.03
C ALA A 254 -49.61 15.28 -16.11
N CYS A 255 -49.73 16.14 -17.13
CA CYS A 255 -48.70 16.29 -18.17
C CYS A 255 -47.43 16.91 -17.58
N VAL A 256 -47.58 17.93 -16.74
CA VAL A 256 -46.45 18.60 -16.08
C VAL A 256 -45.68 17.63 -15.19
N PHE A 257 -46.37 16.83 -14.35
CA PHE A 257 -45.73 15.83 -13.50
C PHE A 257 -45.02 14.74 -14.32
N LEU A 258 -45.67 14.23 -15.38
CA LEU A 258 -45.09 13.20 -16.25
C LEU A 258 -43.86 13.72 -17.01
N TYR A 259 -43.92 14.91 -17.60
CA TYR A 259 -42.80 15.47 -18.32
C TYR A 259 -41.63 15.82 -17.39
N THR A 260 -41.93 16.32 -16.18
CA THR A 260 -40.89 16.61 -15.17
C THR A 260 -40.20 15.33 -14.68
N SER A 261 -40.94 14.24 -14.44
CA SER A 261 -40.35 12.99 -13.99
C SER A 261 -39.49 12.32 -15.07
N LEU A 262 -39.92 12.37 -16.33
CA LEU A 262 -39.15 11.85 -17.47
C LEU A 262 -37.90 12.68 -17.74
N LEU A 263 -37.98 14.01 -17.61
CA LEU A 263 -36.81 14.89 -17.69
C LEU A 263 -35.81 14.59 -16.58
N PHE A 264 -36.28 14.42 -15.34
CA PHE A 264 -35.41 14.07 -14.23
C PHE A 264 -34.74 12.70 -14.43
N ALA A 265 -35.49 11.71 -14.93
CA ALA A 265 -34.94 10.39 -15.26
C ALA A 265 -33.88 10.46 -16.38
N GLY A 266 -34.16 11.20 -17.46
CA GLY A 266 -33.20 11.41 -18.55
C GLY A 266 -31.92 12.09 -18.07
N PHE A 267 -32.07 13.17 -17.28
CA PHE A 267 -30.96 13.90 -16.66
C PHE A 267 -30.11 12.99 -15.75
N MET A 268 -30.73 12.19 -14.89
CA MET A 268 -29.99 11.29 -14.00
C MET A 268 -29.21 10.22 -14.78
N VAL A 269 -29.82 9.59 -15.80
CA VAL A 269 -29.15 8.58 -16.62
C VAL A 269 -27.98 9.18 -17.41
N SER A 270 -28.17 10.37 -17.98
CA SER A 270 -27.13 11.10 -18.73
C SER A 270 -25.93 11.45 -17.84
N ASN A 271 -26.17 12.03 -16.65
CA ASN A 271 -25.08 12.36 -15.72
C ASN A 271 -24.37 11.11 -15.19
N LEU A 272 -25.08 10.03 -14.87
CA LEU A 272 -24.48 8.77 -14.44
C LEU A 272 -23.62 8.15 -15.54
N TYR A 273 -24.09 8.17 -16.79
CA TYR A 273 -23.31 7.69 -17.92
C TYR A 273 -22.07 8.56 -18.17
N GLY A 274 -22.21 9.89 -18.12
CA GLY A 274 -21.08 10.83 -18.26
C GLY A 274 -20.03 10.65 -17.17
N ALA A 275 -20.46 10.47 -15.91
CA ALA A 275 -19.56 10.17 -14.79
C ALA A 275 -18.86 8.82 -14.95
N GLY A 276 -19.59 7.78 -15.35
CA GLY A 276 -19.02 6.45 -15.61
C GLY A 276 -18.00 6.46 -16.75
N LEU A 277 -18.32 7.13 -17.86
CA LEU A 277 -17.43 7.26 -19.00
C LEU A 277 -16.17 8.06 -18.64
N SER A 278 -16.33 9.17 -17.90
CA SER A 278 -15.19 9.95 -17.41
C SER A 278 -14.27 9.12 -16.53
N SER A 279 -14.83 8.29 -15.64
CA SER A 279 -14.06 7.40 -14.77
C SER A 279 -13.28 6.34 -15.55
N VAL A 280 -13.90 5.73 -16.56
CA VAL A 280 -13.25 4.74 -17.42
C VAL A 280 -12.16 5.38 -18.29
N MET A 281 -12.36 6.63 -18.74
CA MET A 281 -11.34 7.35 -19.52
C MET A 281 -10.18 7.86 -18.67
N THR A 282 -10.34 8.01 -17.36
CA THR A 282 -9.25 8.41 -16.46
C THR A 282 -8.40 7.24 -16.01
N ILE A 283 -8.92 6.00 -16.05
CA ILE A 283 -8.21 4.80 -15.59
C ILE A 283 -7.69 4.00 -16.80
N PRO A 284 -6.38 3.76 -16.92
CA PRO A 284 -5.86 2.88 -17.95
C PRO A 284 -6.37 1.45 -17.75
N GLN A 285 -6.92 0.85 -18.82
CA GLN A 285 -7.31 -0.54 -18.80
C GLN A 285 -6.06 -1.41 -18.93
N TYR A 286 -5.83 -2.27 -17.94
CA TYR A 286 -4.76 -3.27 -17.96
C TYR A 286 -5.33 -4.62 -18.36
N GLU A 287 -4.53 -5.39 -19.10
CA GLU A 287 -4.80 -6.80 -19.33
C GLU A 287 -4.65 -7.58 -18.01
N GLY A 288 -5.30 -8.74 -17.92
CA GLY A 288 -5.17 -9.61 -16.76
C GLY A 288 -3.71 -9.96 -16.49
N SER A 289 -3.29 -9.92 -15.23
CA SER A 289 -1.91 -10.23 -14.87
C SER A 289 -1.60 -11.71 -14.95
N ILE A 290 -0.38 -12.02 -15.39
CA ILE A 290 0.17 -13.36 -15.34
C ILE A 290 0.84 -13.53 -13.97
N ASP A 291 0.15 -14.18 -13.04
CA ASP A 291 0.61 -14.27 -11.65
C ASP A 291 1.00 -15.69 -11.21
N THR A 292 0.49 -16.73 -11.89
CA THR A 292 0.77 -18.13 -11.57
C THR A 292 1.60 -18.83 -12.66
N PRO A 293 2.36 -19.89 -12.32
CA PRO A 293 3.07 -20.70 -13.30
C PRO A 293 2.16 -21.29 -14.38
N GLU A 294 0.93 -21.65 -14.03
CA GLU A 294 -0.08 -22.14 -14.96
C GLU A 294 -0.54 -21.04 -15.91
N ALA A 295 -0.84 -19.84 -15.39
CA ALA A 295 -1.19 -18.69 -16.22
C ALA A 295 -0.05 -18.29 -17.15
N LEU A 296 1.21 -18.42 -16.70
CA LEU A 296 2.39 -18.20 -17.55
C LEU A 296 2.47 -19.24 -18.66
N ALA A 297 2.20 -20.51 -18.36
CA ALA A 297 2.15 -21.57 -19.36
C ALA A 297 1.04 -21.33 -20.41
N ASP A 298 -0.16 -20.94 -19.94
CA ASP A 298 -1.33 -20.69 -20.79
C ASP A 298 -1.18 -19.43 -21.65
N SER A 299 -0.48 -18.41 -21.15
CA SER A 299 -0.18 -17.18 -21.91
C SER A 299 0.66 -17.42 -23.16
N GLY A 300 1.43 -18.52 -23.19
CA GLY A 300 2.38 -18.81 -24.26
C GLY A 300 3.58 -17.86 -24.30
N MET A 301 3.79 -17.03 -23.27
CA MET A 301 4.92 -16.10 -23.21
C MET A 301 6.26 -16.85 -23.20
N LEU A 302 7.22 -16.36 -24.00
CA LEU A 302 8.58 -16.87 -23.98
C LEU A 302 9.32 -16.32 -22.78
N TRP A 303 10.11 -17.17 -22.12
CA TRP A 303 10.91 -16.80 -20.96
C TRP A 303 12.26 -17.48 -20.98
N GLY A 304 13.23 -16.99 -20.22
CA GLY A 304 14.61 -17.47 -20.38
C GLY A 304 15.62 -16.86 -19.42
N ALA A 305 16.83 -17.39 -19.50
CA ALA A 305 18.02 -16.88 -18.82
C ALA A 305 19.28 -17.31 -19.59
N ASP A 306 20.43 -17.16 -18.95
CA ASP A 306 21.78 -17.40 -19.48
C ASP A 306 22.15 -18.89 -19.57
N SER A 307 21.45 -19.76 -18.85
CA SER A 307 21.84 -21.16 -18.68
C SER A 307 20.66 -22.11 -18.57
N LEU A 308 20.81 -23.35 -19.04
CA LEU A 308 19.79 -24.40 -18.90
C LEU A 308 19.57 -24.84 -17.43
N VAL A 309 20.49 -24.47 -16.52
CA VAL A 309 20.45 -24.89 -15.11
C VAL A 309 19.14 -24.46 -14.44
N TRP A 310 18.59 -23.30 -14.81
CA TRP A 310 17.36 -22.75 -14.25
C TRP A 310 16.13 -23.66 -14.43
N ILE A 311 16.11 -24.48 -15.48
CA ILE A 311 14.99 -25.39 -15.76
C ILE A 311 15.33 -26.86 -15.49
N ASN A 312 16.53 -27.16 -14.99
CA ASN A 312 16.99 -28.55 -14.84
C ASN A 312 16.04 -29.39 -13.98
N SER A 313 15.48 -28.79 -12.92
CA SER A 313 14.49 -29.41 -12.04
C SER A 313 13.10 -29.54 -12.69
N LEU A 314 12.77 -28.70 -13.68
CA LEU A 314 11.49 -28.69 -14.39
C LEU A 314 11.47 -29.68 -15.57
N ILE A 315 12.62 -29.98 -16.18
CA ILE A 315 12.73 -30.91 -17.32
C ILE A 315 12.17 -32.30 -16.98
N ALA A 316 12.34 -32.75 -15.73
CA ALA A 316 11.82 -34.03 -15.25
C ALA A 316 10.36 -33.97 -14.77
N GLY A 317 9.72 -32.80 -14.85
CA GLY A 317 8.35 -32.57 -14.40
C GLY A 317 7.31 -33.32 -15.24
N THR A 318 6.35 -33.96 -14.57
CA THR A 318 5.26 -34.69 -15.24
C THR A 318 4.03 -33.83 -15.53
N GLU A 319 3.91 -32.68 -14.88
CA GLU A 319 2.74 -31.81 -15.00
C GLU A 319 2.66 -31.11 -16.37
N PRO A 320 1.48 -30.99 -16.98
CA PRO A 320 1.33 -30.40 -18.33
C PRO A 320 1.86 -28.96 -18.43
N TYR A 321 1.60 -28.12 -17.42
CA TYR A 321 2.05 -26.73 -17.42
C TYR A 321 3.60 -26.65 -17.37
N GLN A 322 4.26 -27.54 -16.62
CA GLN A 322 5.72 -27.59 -16.54
C GLN A 322 6.35 -27.96 -17.88
N GLN A 323 5.76 -28.91 -18.61
CA GLN A 323 6.22 -29.28 -19.95
C GLN A 323 6.09 -28.10 -20.94
N THR A 324 5.00 -27.34 -20.85
CA THR A 324 4.80 -26.11 -21.64
C THR A 324 5.81 -25.03 -21.28
N LEU A 325 6.07 -24.81 -19.98
CA LEU A 325 7.09 -23.86 -19.52
C LEU A 325 8.49 -24.23 -20.03
N VAL A 326 8.88 -25.50 -19.93
CA VAL A 326 10.15 -26.02 -20.46
C VAL A 326 10.24 -25.83 -21.97
N LYS A 327 9.15 -26.06 -22.71
CA LYS A 327 9.10 -25.86 -24.17
C LYS A 327 9.25 -24.37 -24.55
N ASN A 328 8.71 -23.46 -23.75
CA ASN A 328 8.76 -22.02 -23.99
C ASN A 328 10.07 -21.37 -23.51
N TYR A 329 10.90 -22.11 -22.76
CA TYR A 329 12.17 -21.62 -22.23
C TYR A 329 13.23 -21.41 -23.32
N ARG A 330 14.00 -20.31 -23.25
CA ARG A 330 15.10 -19.99 -24.17
C ARG A 330 16.38 -19.64 -23.41
N VAL A 331 17.48 -20.31 -23.76
CA VAL A 331 18.82 -19.95 -23.32
C VAL A 331 19.37 -18.90 -24.28
N MET A 332 19.86 -17.78 -23.75
CA MET A 332 20.37 -16.66 -24.53
C MET A 332 21.61 -16.07 -23.90
N ASP A 333 22.45 -15.42 -24.71
CA ASP A 333 23.64 -14.74 -24.21
C ASP A 333 23.28 -13.45 -23.46
N LEU A 334 24.18 -12.99 -22.59
CA LEU A 334 23.98 -11.79 -21.76
C LEU A 334 23.54 -10.56 -22.57
N GLU A 335 24.17 -10.29 -23.71
CA GLU A 335 23.83 -9.15 -24.57
C GLU A 335 22.39 -9.24 -25.11
N GLN A 336 21.95 -10.44 -25.48
CA GLN A 336 20.58 -10.68 -25.97
C GLN A 336 19.55 -10.51 -24.84
N LEU A 337 19.87 -10.99 -23.64
CA LEU A 337 19.03 -10.82 -22.46
C LEU A 337 18.87 -9.35 -22.10
N VAL A 338 19.95 -8.57 -22.07
CA VAL A 338 19.91 -7.12 -21.80
C VAL A 338 19.09 -6.36 -22.85
N GLN A 339 19.22 -6.72 -24.13
CA GLN A 339 18.41 -6.10 -25.18
C GLN A 339 16.92 -6.45 -25.03
N ARG A 340 16.60 -7.71 -24.74
CA ARG A 340 15.21 -8.15 -24.53
C ARG A 340 14.62 -7.65 -23.22
N ALA A 341 15.42 -7.37 -22.21
CA ALA A 341 14.95 -6.87 -20.92
C ALA A 341 14.15 -5.57 -21.11
N LYS A 342 14.58 -4.72 -22.07
CA LYS A 342 13.91 -3.48 -22.46
C LYS A 342 12.58 -3.66 -23.19
N THR A 343 12.26 -4.88 -23.62
CA THR A 343 10.99 -5.22 -24.29
C THR A 343 9.99 -5.82 -23.30
N ARG A 344 8.68 -5.73 -23.58
CA ARG A 344 7.62 -6.27 -22.71
C ARG A 344 7.19 -7.69 -23.07
N GLU A 345 7.81 -8.31 -24.06
CA GLU A 345 7.34 -9.57 -24.66
C GLU A 345 8.04 -10.82 -24.09
N PHE A 346 8.94 -10.65 -23.12
CA PHE A 346 9.81 -11.72 -22.63
C PHE A 346 9.88 -11.76 -21.10
N GLY A 347 9.73 -12.96 -20.54
CA GLY A 347 9.87 -13.26 -19.12
C GLY A 347 11.32 -13.60 -18.73
N PHE A 348 11.71 -13.24 -17.52
CA PHE A 348 13.06 -13.46 -17.01
C PHE A 348 13.02 -14.31 -15.75
N VAL A 349 14.05 -15.13 -15.57
CA VAL A 349 14.22 -15.89 -14.32
C VAL A 349 14.85 -15.00 -13.26
N GLY A 350 14.30 -15.05 -12.05
CA GLY A 350 14.89 -14.46 -10.86
C GLY A 350 14.91 -15.49 -9.74
N GLU A 351 15.99 -15.54 -8.98
CA GLU A 351 16.08 -16.35 -7.77
C GLU A 351 15.59 -15.55 -6.59
N ARG A 352 14.54 -16.05 -5.94
CA ARG A 352 14.10 -15.56 -4.65
C ARG A 352 14.90 -16.26 -3.56
N THR A 353 15.57 -15.49 -2.73
CA THR A 353 16.33 -15.99 -1.59
C THR A 353 15.39 -16.45 -0.47
N GLU A 354 15.93 -17.20 0.51
CA GLU A 354 15.12 -17.82 1.56
C GLU A 354 14.36 -16.78 2.43
N PHE A 355 14.86 -15.54 2.53
CA PHE A 355 14.21 -14.46 3.26
C PHE A 355 13.47 -13.44 2.38
N GLY A 356 13.16 -13.80 1.12
CA GLY A 356 12.25 -13.04 0.27
C GLY A 356 12.88 -11.93 -0.59
N HIS A 357 14.21 -11.77 -0.54
CA HIS A 357 14.93 -10.86 -1.45
C HIS A 357 15.17 -11.55 -2.80
N PHE A 358 15.55 -10.78 -3.81
CA PHE A 358 15.93 -11.32 -5.12
C PHE A 358 17.43 -11.20 -5.34
N GLY A 359 18.05 -12.28 -5.81
CA GLY A 359 19.46 -12.27 -6.19
C GLY A 359 19.69 -11.31 -7.36
N PRO A 360 20.77 -10.50 -7.34
CA PRO A 360 21.10 -9.63 -8.46
C PRO A 360 21.42 -10.47 -9.69
N THR A 361 20.91 -10.06 -10.85
CA THR A 361 21.20 -10.70 -12.14
C THR A 361 21.87 -9.70 -13.07
N ASP A 362 22.87 -10.14 -13.82
CA ASP A 362 23.67 -9.26 -14.68
C ASP A 362 22.87 -8.69 -15.88
N PHE A 363 21.71 -9.28 -16.19
CA PHE A 363 20.86 -8.90 -17.33
C PHE A 363 19.65 -8.03 -16.95
N LEU A 364 19.37 -7.81 -15.66
CA LEU A 364 18.32 -6.91 -15.18
C LEU A 364 18.92 -5.79 -14.32
N ASP A 365 18.94 -4.56 -14.85
CA ASP A 365 19.26 -3.38 -14.06
C ASP A 365 18.04 -2.88 -13.26
N LYS A 366 18.26 -1.93 -12.35
CA LYS A 366 17.20 -1.37 -11.48
C LYS A 366 16.07 -0.74 -12.27
N GLU A 367 16.38 -0.07 -13.38
CA GLU A 367 15.37 0.60 -14.22
C GLU A 367 14.50 -0.40 -14.97
N THR A 368 15.11 -1.44 -15.54
CA THR A 368 14.38 -2.47 -16.28
C THR A 368 13.59 -3.36 -15.34
N SER A 369 14.10 -3.63 -14.14
CA SER A 369 13.40 -4.41 -13.11
C SER A 369 12.09 -3.74 -12.67
N ARG A 370 12.06 -2.40 -12.57
CA ARG A 370 10.83 -1.63 -12.27
C ARG A 370 9.73 -1.78 -13.32
N GLN A 371 10.09 -2.17 -14.54
CA GLN A 371 9.14 -2.39 -15.64
C GLN A 371 8.67 -3.85 -15.74
N LYS A 372 9.11 -4.71 -14.81
CA LYS A 372 8.73 -6.11 -14.74
C LYS A 372 7.87 -6.34 -13.50
N LYS A 373 6.94 -7.29 -13.63
CA LYS A 373 6.13 -7.78 -12.52
C LYS A 373 6.63 -9.17 -12.15
N LEU A 374 6.79 -9.41 -10.85
CA LEU A 374 7.07 -10.74 -10.32
C LEU A 374 5.81 -11.58 -10.37
N LEU A 375 5.96 -12.89 -10.60
CA LEU A 375 4.88 -13.84 -10.39
C LEU A 375 4.50 -13.83 -8.90
N ALA A 376 3.21 -14.00 -8.60
CA ALA A 376 2.75 -14.14 -7.23
C ALA A 376 3.23 -15.46 -6.61
N ASN A 377 3.26 -16.51 -7.42
CA ASN A 377 3.72 -17.84 -7.02
C ASN A 377 5.04 -18.19 -7.70
N ASP A 378 5.93 -18.82 -6.94
CA ASP A 378 7.18 -19.33 -7.49
C ASP A 378 6.90 -20.47 -8.48
N ILE A 379 7.67 -20.50 -9.57
CA ILE A 379 7.69 -21.62 -10.51
C ILE A 379 8.22 -22.88 -9.82
N LEU A 380 9.18 -22.70 -8.91
CA LEU A 380 9.85 -23.76 -8.18
C LEU A 380 10.42 -23.23 -6.87
N TRP A 381 10.34 -24.02 -5.81
CA TRP A 381 11.04 -23.79 -4.55
C TRP A 381 12.13 -24.83 -4.34
N GLN A 382 13.38 -24.39 -4.20
CA GLN A 382 14.52 -25.25 -3.86
C GLN A 382 15.49 -24.52 -2.94
N SER A 383 16.08 -25.24 -1.99
CA SER A 383 17.20 -24.71 -1.21
C SER A 383 18.47 -24.74 -2.03
N CYS A 384 19.28 -23.68 -1.94
CA CYS A 384 20.63 -23.67 -2.50
C CYS A 384 21.46 -24.80 -1.87
N THR A 385 22.16 -25.58 -2.69
CA THR A 385 22.96 -26.74 -2.25
C THR A 385 24.40 -26.65 -2.73
N ALA A 386 25.34 -26.97 -1.84
CA ALA A 386 26.75 -27.08 -2.20
C ALA A 386 27.05 -28.48 -2.74
N PHE A 387 27.54 -28.54 -3.98
CA PHE A 387 28.00 -29.80 -4.58
C PHE A 387 29.44 -30.11 -4.15
N VAL A 388 29.64 -31.25 -3.48
CA VAL A 388 30.96 -31.76 -3.09
C VAL A 388 31.18 -33.17 -3.65
N SER A 389 32.44 -33.56 -3.85
CA SER A 389 32.76 -34.92 -4.28
C SER A 389 32.28 -35.95 -3.25
N LYS A 390 31.85 -37.13 -3.70
CA LYS A 390 31.35 -38.20 -2.82
C LYS A 390 32.38 -38.63 -1.76
N THR A 391 33.67 -38.45 -2.05
CA THR A 391 34.79 -38.80 -1.19
C THR A 391 35.29 -37.65 -0.31
N CYS A 392 34.60 -36.50 -0.29
CA CYS A 392 35.03 -35.34 0.49
C CYS A 392 34.93 -35.62 2.00
N PRO A 393 36.06 -35.65 2.74
CA PRO A 393 36.05 -35.95 4.18
C PRO A 393 35.43 -34.81 5.01
N PHE A 394 35.32 -33.60 4.45
CA PHE A 394 34.80 -32.43 5.14
C PHE A 394 33.28 -32.28 5.05
N LYS A 395 32.58 -33.16 4.30
CA LYS A 395 31.13 -33.06 4.13
C LYS A 395 30.35 -32.93 5.46
N PRO A 396 30.62 -33.72 6.51
CA PRO A 396 29.91 -33.56 7.79
C PRO A 396 30.16 -32.19 8.44
N ARG A 397 31.43 -31.75 8.47
CA ARG A 397 31.81 -30.45 9.04
C ARG A 397 31.21 -29.27 8.26
N LEU A 398 31.11 -29.39 6.94
CA LEU A 398 30.48 -28.39 6.10
C LEU A 398 28.97 -28.30 6.38
N ASN A 399 28.30 -29.44 6.56
CA ASN A 399 26.89 -29.46 6.96
C ASN A 399 26.68 -28.79 8.32
N ASP A 400 27.52 -29.13 9.32
CA ASP A 400 27.45 -28.50 10.65
C ASP A 400 27.65 -26.98 10.55
N LEU A 401 28.60 -26.53 9.74
CA LEU A 401 28.84 -25.11 9.49
C LEU A 401 27.62 -24.43 8.84
N ILE A 402 27.03 -25.03 7.81
CA ILE A 402 25.83 -24.49 7.15
C ILE A 402 24.68 -24.36 8.15
N MET A 403 24.46 -25.37 8.99
CA MET A 403 23.41 -25.33 10.02
C MET A 403 23.68 -24.25 11.06
N ASN A 404 24.92 -24.09 11.51
CA ASN A 404 25.30 -23.02 12.44
C ASN A 404 25.09 -21.62 11.82
N ILE A 405 25.46 -21.44 10.55
CA ILE A 405 25.23 -20.19 9.80
C ILE A 405 23.74 -19.88 9.71
N ARG A 406 22.91 -20.87 9.34
CA ARG A 406 21.45 -20.72 9.27
C ARG A 406 20.86 -20.36 10.63
N GLN A 407 21.26 -21.07 11.69
CA GLN A 407 20.76 -20.83 13.04
C GLN A 407 21.20 -19.47 13.60
N SER A 408 22.36 -18.96 13.19
CA SER A 408 22.85 -17.65 13.61
C SER A 408 22.12 -16.46 12.97
N GLY A 409 21.32 -16.68 11.92
CA GLY A 409 20.67 -15.59 11.19
C GLY A 409 21.63 -14.74 10.32
N ILE A 410 22.93 -15.06 10.27
CA ILE A 410 23.90 -14.30 9.47
C ILE A 410 23.56 -14.30 7.96
N GLN A 411 22.86 -15.33 7.48
CA GLN A 411 22.38 -15.40 6.10
C GLN A 411 21.39 -14.26 5.80
N TYR A 412 20.51 -13.92 6.75
CA TYR A 412 19.59 -12.79 6.61
C TYR A 412 20.34 -11.46 6.46
N TYR A 413 21.38 -11.27 7.28
CA TYR A 413 22.25 -10.08 7.19
C TYR A 413 22.96 -9.97 5.83
N TRP A 414 23.44 -11.08 5.27
CA TRP A 414 24.08 -11.08 3.96
C TRP A 414 23.10 -10.76 2.84
N GLU A 415 21.86 -11.24 2.92
CA GLU A 415 20.82 -10.93 1.94
C GLU A 415 20.49 -9.42 1.93
N LEU A 416 20.30 -8.81 3.11
CA LEU A 416 20.03 -7.37 3.25
C LEU A 416 21.14 -6.45 2.71
N ARG A 417 22.39 -6.95 2.64
CA ARG A 417 23.52 -6.15 2.16
C ARG A 417 23.67 -6.19 0.64
N VAL A 418 23.06 -7.19 -0.01
CA VAL A 418 23.19 -7.44 -1.45
C VAL A 418 21.96 -6.93 -2.21
N SER A 419 20.78 -6.94 -1.57
CA SER A 419 19.58 -6.21 -2.02
C SER A 419 19.79 -4.70 -1.96
#